data_AF-A0A2E3IWQ3-F1
#
_entry.id   AF-A0A2E3IWQ3-F1
#
_cell.length_a   1.000
_cell.length_b   1.000
_cell.length_c   1.000
_cell.angle_alpha   90.00
_cell.angle_beta   90.00
_cell.angle_gamma   90.00
#
_symmetry.space_group_name_H-M   'P 1'
#
loop_
_entity.id
_entity.type
_entity.pdbx_description
1 polymer ?
#
loop_
_entity_poly.entity_id
_entity_poly.type
_entity_poly.pdbx_seq_one_letter_code
_entity_poly.pdbx_strand_id
1 'polypeptide(L)'
;MRGRELLGKPIFISAMPVIGSAAPITLSGSLLQSTAECLSMNTVALALDDRLNGWMEAATIMDLKTTIEMVSGPDLALARLAYAQRA
;
A
#
# COMPACT_ATOMS: atom_id res chain seq x y z
N MET A 1 -24.33 9.38 -1.86
CA MET A 1 -23.06 9.71 -1.16
C MET A 1 -22.37 10.83 -1.93
N ARG A 2 -22.17 11.98 -1.28
CA ARG A 2 -21.78 13.24 -1.93
C ARG A 2 -20.43 13.16 -2.67
N GLY A 3 -19.47 12.36 -2.21
CA GLY A 3 -18.13 12.26 -2.83
C GLY A 3 -18.18 11.71 -4.28
N ARG A 4 -18.83 10.56 -4.48
CA ARG A 4 -19.06 9.97 -5.81
C ARG A 4 -19.89 10.88 -6.72
N GLU A 5 -20.93 11.48 -6.16
CA GLU A 5 -21.82 12.40 -6.88
C GLU A 5 -21.07 13.65 -7.37
N LEU A 6 -20.09 14.14 -6.59
CA LEU A 6 -19.27 15.30 -6.95
C LEU A 6 -18.18 14.97 -7.98
N LEU A 7 -17.57 13.80 -7.91
CA LEU A 7 -16.42 13.44 -8.76
C LEU A 7 -16.81 12.68 -10.03
N GLY A 8 -18.01 12.09 -10.07
CA GLY A 8 -18.50 11.28 -11.20
C GLY A 8 -17.70 10.01 -11.46
N LYS A 9 -16.72 9.69 -10.60
CA LYS A 9 -15.81 8.54 -10.70
C LYS A 9 -15.50 7.98 -9.31
N PRO A 10 -15.17 6.69 -9.21
CA PRO A 10 -14.77 6.10 -7.93
C PRO A 10 -13.44 6.66 -7.43
N ILE A 11 -13.30 6.81 -6.11
CA ILE A 11 -12.04 7.26 -5.49
C ILE A 11 -11.17 6.05 -5.19
N PHE A 12 -9.91 6.12 -5.60
CA PHE A 12 -8.88 5.11 -5.31
C PHE A 12 -7.81 5.76 -4.43
N ILE A 13 -7.53 5.16 -3.28
CA ILE A 13 -6.47 5.58 -2.36
C ILE A 13 -5.39 4.51 -2.41
N SER A 14 -4.11 4.87 -2.49
CA SER A 14 -3.03 3.90 -2.54
C SER A 14 -1.91 4.30 -1.59
N ALA A 15 -1.26 3.30 -1.02
CA ALA A 15 -0.09 3.47 -0.18
C ALA A 15 1.14 2.91 -0.89
N MET A 16 2.26 3.64 -0.81
CA MET A 16 3.55 3.23 -1.34
C MET A 16 4.55 3.12 -0.19
N PRO A 17 4.48 2.06 0.65
CA PRO A 17 5.43 1.88 1.72
C PRO A 17 6.81 1.55 1.13
N VAL A 18 7.79 2.41 1.42
CA VAL A 18 9.19 2.20 1.03
C VAL A 18 9.90 1.46 2.17
N ILE A 19 10.16 0.17 1.99
CA ILE A 19 10.80 -0.71 2.98
C ILE A 19 12.21 -0.18 3.27
N GLY A 20 12.50 0.09 4.54
CA GLY A 20 13.77 0.66 4.98
C GLY A 20 13.84 2.18 4.94
N SER A 21 12.73 2.86 4.62
CA SER A 21 12.61 4.32 4.68
C SER A 21 11.30 4.74 5.35
N ALA A 22 10.18 4.72 4.62
CA ALA A 22 8.85 5.07 5.14
C ALA A 22 8.15 3.91 5.86
N ALA A 23 8.64 2.68 5.67
CA ALA A 23 8.22 1.49 6.40
C ALA A 23 9.46 0.80 7.03
N PRO A 24 9.27 -0.01 8.09
CA PRO A 24 10.35 -0.77 8.70
C PRO A 24 11.16 -1.56 7.68
N ILE A 25 12.47 -1.66 7.89
CA ILE A 25 13.37 -2.42 7.01
C ILE A 25 13.10 -3.93 7.00
N THR A 26 12.39 -4.43 8.00
CA THR A 26 12.00 -5.85 8.08
C THR A 26 10.75 -6.12 7.24
N LEU A 27 10.74 -7.24 6.51
CA LEU A 27 9.60 -7.63 5.67
C LEU A 27 8.31 -7.77 6.47
N SER A 28 8.37 -8.38 7.66
CA SER A 28 7.21 -8.55 8.54
C SER A 28 6.68 -7.23 9.09
N GLY A 29 7.57 -6.32 9.49
CA GLY A 29 7.20 -4.98 9.96
C GLY A 29 6.54 -4.15 8.85
N SER A 30 7.12 -4.16 7.65
CA SER A 30 6.52 -3.49 6.49
C SER A 30 5.18 -4.12 6.11
N LEU A 31 5.06 -5.45 6.13
CA LEU A 31 3.79 -6.15 5.93
C LEU A 31 2.73 -5.60 6.88
N LEU A 32 3.04 -5.56 8.18
CA LEU A 32 2.10 -5.14 9.21
C LEU A 32 1.64 -3.70 8.99
N GLN A 33 2.59 -2.78 8.75
CA GLN A 33 2.27 -1.39 8.46
C GLN A 33 1.40 -1.24 7.21
N SER A 34 1.77 -1.90 6.11
CA SER A 34 1.00 -1.87 4.87
C SER A 34 -0.42 -2.41 5.04
N THR A 35 -0.61 -3.44 5.90
CA THR A 35 -1.96 -3.95 6.22
C THR A 35 -2.79 -2.88 6.90
N ALA A 36 -2.22 -2.21 7.89
CA ALA A 36 -2.90 -1.16 8.64
C ALA A 36 -3.28 0.03 7.75
N GLU A 37 -2.38 0.42 6.84
CA GLU A 37 -2.63 1.44 5.82
C GLU A 37 -3.80 1.04 4.92
N CYS A 38 -3.79 -0.19 4.36
CA CYS A 38 -4.86 -0.67 3.49
C CYS A 38 -6.22 -0.76 4.18
N LEU A 39 -6.28 -1.23 5.43
CA LEU A 39 -7.53 -1.25 6.21
C LEU A 39 -8.05 0.17 6.48
N SER A 40 -7.15 1.11 6.77
CA SER A 40 -7.51 2.52 6.98
C SER A 40 -8.04 3.15 5.68
N MET A 41 -7.38 2.90 4.55
CA MET A 41 -7.83 3.36 3.23
C MET A 41 -9.19 2.80 2.84
N ASN A 42 -9.47 1.52 3.14
CA ASN A 42 -10.79 0.93 2.94
C ASN A 42 -11.86 1.59 3.80
N THR A 43 -11.54 1.93 5.05
CA THR A 43 -12.48 2.64 5.93
C THR A 43 -12.83 4.02 5.37
N VAL A 44 -11.83 4.75 4.86
CA VAL A 44 -12.04 6.06 4.22
C VAL A 44 -12.84 5.93 2.93
N ALA A 45 -12.54 4.94 2.08
CA ALA A 45 -13.25 4.70 0.84
C ALA A 45 -14.72 4.31 1.07
N LEU A 46 -15.02 3.51 2.09
CA LEU A 46 -16.39 3.20 2.51
C LEU A 46 -17.14 4.47 2.92
N ALA A 47 -16.50 5.37 3.68
CA ALA A 47 -17.12 6.62 4.10
C ALA A 47 -17.38 7.61 2.95
N LEU A 48 -16.55 7.59 1.89
CA LEU A 48 -16.63 8.55 0.78
C LEU A 48 -17.49 8.06 -0.40
N ASP A 49 -17.43 6.77 -0.71
CA ASP A 49 -17.93 6.17 -1.97
C ASP A 49 -18.69 4.84 -1.76
N ASP A 50 -18.98 4.45 -0.51
CA ASP A 50 -19.66 3.20 -0.14
C ASP A 50 -19.02 1.94 -0.74
N ARG A 51 -17.71 2.01 -0.98
CA ARG A 51 -16.98 0.90 -1.60
C ARG A 51 -15.69 0.60 -0.87
N LEU A 52 -15.28 -0.66 -0.99
CA LEU A 52 -13.94 -1.06 -0.64
C LEU A 52 -12.96 -0.62 -1.75
N ASN A 53 -11.85 -0.06 -1.28
CA ASN A 53 -10.69 0.27 -2.06
C ASN A 53 -9.89 -0.99 -2.47
N GLY A 54 -9.97 -2.05 -1.66
CA GLY A 54 -9.22 -3.29 -1.84
C GLY A 54 -7.77 -3.19 -1.32
N TRP A 55 -6.94 -4.14 -1.74
CA TRP A 55 -5.50 -4.15 -1.50
C TRP A 55 -4.81 -3.35 -2.61
N MET A 56 -4.52 -2.09 -2.32
CA MET A 56 -3.88 -1.14 -3.24
C MET A 56 -2.61 -0.55 -2.65
N GLU A 57 -1.74 -1.44 -2.19
CA GLU A 57 -0.35 -1.12 -1.87
C GLU A 57 0.57 -1.36 -3.07
N ALA A 58 1.54 -0.47 -3.25
CA ALA A 58 2.62 -0.65 -4.22
C ALA A 58 3.95 -0.53 -3.48
N ALA A 59 4.30 -1.53 -2.67
CA ALA A 59 5.54 -1.46 -1.90
C ALA A 59 6.77 -1.39 -2.82
N THR A 60 7.77 -0.65 -2.35
CA THR A 60 9.12 -0.58 -2.92
C THR A 60 10.14 -0.79 -1.81
N ILE A 61 11.42 -0.98 -2.15
CA ILE A 61 12.48 -1.14 -1.16
C ILE A 61 13.55 -0.07 -1.34
N MET A 62 14.10 0.45 -0.25
CA MET A 62 15.21 1.40 -0.30
C MET A 62 16.53 0.66 -0.56
N ASP A 63 17.26 1.01 -1.61
CA ASP A 63 18.66 0.60 -1.73
C ASP A 63 19.52 1.40 -0.75
N LEU A 64 20.12 0.72 0.22
CA LEU A 64 20.96 1.38 1.22
C LEU A 64 22.25 1.97 0.64
N LYS A 65 22.70 1.50 -0.53
CA LYS A 65 23.92 2.02 -1.17
C LYS A 65 23.66 3.35 -1.87
N THR A 66 22.58 3.42 -2.64
CA THR A 66 22.26 4.60 -3.46
C THR A 66 21.22 5.52 -2.82
N THR A 67 20.53 5.06 -1.77
CA THR A 67 19.39 5.73 -1.14
C THR A 67 18.27 6.06 -2.12
N ILE A 68 18.15 5.23 -3.17
CA ILE A 68 17.10 5.32 -4.19
C ILE A 68 16.15 4.15 -4.00
N GLU A 69 14.85 4.39 -4.22
CA GLU A 69 13.85 3.34 -4.22
C GLU A 69 14.07 2.37 -5.39
N MET A 70 14.11 1.09 -5.07
CA MET A 70 14.13 -0.01 -6.02
C MET A 70 12.75 -0.62 -6.16
N VAL A 71 12.36 -0.83 -7.42
CA VAL A 71 11.10 -1.46 -7.85
C VAL A 71 11.30 -2.91 -8.30
N SER A 72 12.50 -3.46 -8.09
CA SER A 72 12.90 -4.84 -8.35
C SER A 72 13.90 -5.33 -7.30
N GLY A 73 14.09 -6.65 -7.19
CA GLY A 73 15.04 -7.26 -6.25
C GLY A 73 14.42 -8.44 -5.48
N PRO A 74 15.25 -9.27 -4.83
CA PRO A 74 14.79 -10.47 -4.12
C PRO A 74 13.89 -10.13 -2.92
N ASP A 75 14.26 -9.13 -2.12
CA ASP A 75 13.47 -8.68 -0.97
C ASP A 75 12.10 -8.14 -1.40
N LEU A 76 12.06 -7.38 -2.49
CA LEU A 76 10.80 -6.89 -3.04
C LEU A 76 9.95 -8.01 -3.64
N ALA A 77 10.57 -9.03 -4.25
CA ALA A 77 9.86 -10.21 -4.73
C ALA A 77 9.19 -10.98 -3.57
N LEU A 78 9.88 -11.13 -2.44
CA LEU A 78 9.32 -11.73 -1.22
C LEU A 78 8.20 -10.87 -0.64
N ALA A 79 8.38 -9.54 -0.59
CA ALA A 79 7.32 -8.63 -0.16
C ALA A 79 6.07 -8.77 -1.03
N ARG A 80 6.22 -8.76 -2.36
CA ARG A 80 5.10 -8.96 -3.31
C ARG A 80 4.41 -10.30 -3.14
N LEU A 81 5.15 -11.38 -2.90
CA LEU A 81 4.57 -12.69 -2.60
C LEU A 81 3.74 -12.64 -1.31
N ALA A 82 4.27 -11.99 -0.27
CA ALA A 82 3.58 -11.84 1.01
C ALA A 82 2.32 -10.97 0.89
N TYR A 83 2.34 -9.92 0.07
CA TYR A 83 1.15 -9.13 -0.25
C TYR A 83 0.11 -9.94 -1.02
N ALA A 84 0.54 -10.75 -2.00
CA ALA A 84 -0.35 -11.60 -2.77
C ALA A 84 -1.08 -12.66 -1.92
N GLN A 85 -0.51 -13.08 -0.79
CA GLN A 85 -1.17 -14.02 0.14
C GLN A 85 -2.32 -13.39 0.96
N ARG A 86 -2.51 -12.07 0.90
CA ARG A 86 -3.57 -11.34 1.63
C ARG A 86 -4.82 -11.07 0.82
N ALA A 87 -4.71 -11.17 -0.51
CA ALA A 87 -5.79 -11.03 -1.46
C ALA A 87 -6.62 -12.32 -1.51
#